data_AF-C3ZWN7-F1
#
_entry.id   AF-C3ZWN7-F1
#
_cell.length_a   1.000
_cell.length_b   1.000
_cell.length_c   1.000
_cell.angle_alpha   90.00
_cell.angle_beta   90.00
_cell.angle_gamma   90.00
#
_symmetry.space_group_name_H-M   'P 1'
#
loop_
_entity.id
_entity.type
_entity.pdbx_description
1 polymer ?
#
loop_
_entity_poly.entity_id
_entity_poly.type
_entity_poly.pdbx_seq_one_letter_code
_entity_poly.pdbx_strand_id
1 'polypeptide(L)'
;LATMSISLAMLGKLSISACFNISYIISAELNPTIMNVAVGAGSMWARIGGVVSPFVVYSKQLWLPLPFAIFGGCAVLVGVVAMALPETMGTDLPETVEE
;
A
#
# COMPACT_ATOMS: atom_id res chain seq x y z
N LEU A 1 7.45 -2.20 28.64
CA LEU A 1 8.20 -2.09 27.37
C LEU A 1 7.63 -3.01 26.29
N ALA A 2 7.59 -4.33 26.48
CA ALA A 2 7.06 -5.27 25.48
C ALA A 2 5.63 -4.95 24.99
N THR A 3 4.70 -4.59 25.89
CA THR A 3 3.33 -4.23 25.53
C THR A 3 3.23 -2.99 24.62
N MET A 4 4.11 -2.00 24.82
CA MET A 4 4.17 -0.79 23.98
C MET A 4 4.73 -1.11 22.59
N SER A 5 5.71 -1.99 22.48
CA SER A 5 6.24 -2.43 21.19
C SER A 5 5.21 -3.25 20.41
N ILE A 6 4.48 -4.12 21.11
CA ILE A 6 3.42 -4.96 20.52
C ILE A 6 2.26 -4.10 20.04
N SER A 7 1.82 -3.10 20.82
CA SER A 7 0.74 -2.20 20.39
C SER A 7 1.13 -1.40 19.15
N LEU A 8 2.37 -0.88 19.09
CA LEU A 8 2.88 -0.19 17.91
C LEU A 8 2.95 -1.11 16.68
N ALA A 9 3.40 -2.35 16.86
CA ALA A 9 3.47 -3.33 15.78
C ALA A 9 2.07 -3.71 15.26
N MET A 10 1.11 -3.90 16.16
CA MET A 10 -0.28 -4.18 15.80
C MET A 10 -0.92 -2.99 15.09
N LEU A 11 -0.65 -1.76 15.52
CA LEU A 11 -1.14 -0.55 14.87
C LEU A 11 -0.63 -0.49 13.42
N GLY A 12 0.67 -0.70 13.20
CA GLY A 12 1.24 -0.72 11.84
C GLY A 12 0.61 -1.81 10.96
N LYS A 13 0.40 -3.02 11.51
CA LYS A 13 -0.26 -4.11 10.79
C LYS A 13 -1.70 -3.78 10.39
N LEU A 14 -2.46 -3.16 11.31
CA LEU A 14 -3.84 -2.75 11.04
C LEU A 14 -3.89 -1.66 9.96
N SER A 15 -3.00 -0.67 10.03
CA SER A 15 -2.93 0.40 9.03
C SER A 15 -2.65 -0.14 7.62
N ILE A 16 -1.69 -1.06 7.48
CA ILE A 16 -1.38 -1.68 6.19
C ILE A 16 -2.58 -2.48 5.66
N SER A 17 -3.28 -3.22 6.53
CA SER A 17 -4.48 -3.96 6.14
C SER A 17 -5.61 -3.05 5.67
N ALA A 18 -5.83 -1.93 6.36
CA ALA A 18 -6.84 -0.94 5.98
C ALA A 18 -6.50 -0.29 4.63
N CYS A 19 -5.24 0.14 4.43
CA CYS A 19 -4.79 0.70 3.16
C CYS A 19 -4.97 -0.29 1.99
N PHE A 20 -4.63 -1.56 2.20
CA PHE A 20 -4.81 -2.58 1.15
C PHE A 20 -6.29 -2.76 0.78
N ASN A 21 -7.17 -2.75 1.78
CA ASN A 21 -8.61 -2.86 1.56
C ASN A 21 -9.18 -1.64 0.81
N ILE A 22 -8.79 -0.41 1.19
CA ILE A 22 -9.22 0.82 0.52
C ILE A 22 -8.71 0.85 -0.92
N SER A 23 -7.43 0.51 -1.15
CA SER A 23 -6.86 0.44 -2.51
C SER A 23 -7.60 -0.57 -3.39
N TYR A 24 -8.06 -1.69 -2.82
CA TYR A 24 -8.86 -2.68 -3.53
C TYR A 24 -10.24 -2.14 -3.91
N ILE A 25 -10.91 -1.46 -2.99
CA ILE A 25 -12.22 -0.83 -3.23
C ILE A 25 -12.09 0.24 -4.33
N ILE A 26 -11.14 1.16 -4.22
CA ILE A 26 -10.91 2.20 -5.25
C ILE A 26 -10.60 1.55 -6.61
N SER A 27 -9.81 0.48 -6.64
CA SER A 27 -9.52 -0.24 -7.89
C SER A 27 -10.76 -0.89 -8.51
N ALA A 28 -11.71 -1.34 -7.68
CA ALA A 28 -12.97 -1.91 -8.13
C ALA A 28 -13.95 -0.83 -8.62
N GLU A 29 -13.96 0.35 -7.97
CA GLU A 29 -14.83 1.47 -8.32
C GLU A 29 -14.36 2.21 -9.58
N LEU A 30 -13.05 2.41 -9.77
CA LEU A 30 -12.52 3.16 -10.91
C LEU A 30 -12.61 2.40 -12.24
N ASN A 31 -12.54 1.07 -12.21
CA ASN A 31 -12.47 0.22 -13.40
C ASN A 31 -13.52 -0.92 -13.39
N PRO A 32 -14.82 -0.61 -13.55
CA PRO A 32 -15.90 -1.60 -13.47
C PRO A 32 -15.76 -2.73 -14.51
N THR A 33 -15.12 -2.48 -15.66
CA THR A 33 -14.93 -3.48 -16.74
C THR A 33 -13.67 -4.33 -16.60
N ILE A 34 -12.67 -3.90 -15.81
CA ILE A 34 -11.35 -4.57 -15.76
C ILE A 34 -10.82 -4.75 -14.33
N MET A 35 -11.72 -4.98 -13.38
CA MET A 35 -11.41 -5.29 -11.98
C MET A 35 -10.26 -6.32 -11.85
N ASN A 36 -10.31 -7.40 -12.64
CA ASN A 36 -9.30 -8.45 -12.64
C ASN A 36 -7.90 -7.95 -13.05
N VAL A 37 -7.81 -6.99 -13.98
CA VAL A 37 -6.53 -6.44 -14.43
C VAL A 37 -5.98 -5.45 -13.41
N ALA A 38 -6.83 -4.62 -12.80
CA ALA A 38 -6.41 -3.69 -11.75
C ALA A 38 -5.89 -4.43 -10.50
N VAL A 39 -6.64 -5.44 -10.02
CA VAL A 39 -6.24 -6.29 -8.90
C VAL A 39 -5.01 -7.15 -9.27
N GLY A 40 -4.95 -7.64 -10.50
CA GLY A 40 -3.80 -8.38 -11.02
C GLY A 40 -2.52 -7.55 -11.05
N ALA A 41 -2.59 -6.31 -11.54
CA ALA A 41 -1.47 -5.38 -11.54
C ALA A 41 -1.00 -5.04 -10.12
N GLY A 42 -1.92 -4.75 -9.18
CA GLY A 42 -1.59 -4.54 -7.77
C GLY A 42 -0.90 -5.76 -7.14
N SER A 43 -1.34 -6.97 -7.48
CA SER A 43 -0.72 -8.22 -7.02
C SER A 43 0.69 -8.40 -7.59
N MET A 44 0.93 -8.05 -8.85
CA MET A 44 2.27 -8.08 -9.44
C MET A 44 3.22 -7.11 -8.73
N TRP A 45 2.78 -5.89 -8.45
CA TRP A 45 3.57 -4.91 -7.67
C TRP A 45 3.90 -5.42 -6.26
N ALA A 46 2.94 -6.06 -5.59
CA ALA A 46 3.19 -6.70 -4.29
C ALA A 46 4.23 -7.83 -4.39
N ARG A 47 4.21 -8.63 -5.46
CA ARG A 47 5.21 -9.68 -5.72
C ARG A 47 6.60 -9.09 -5.96
N ILE A 48 6.72 -8.03 -6.73
CA ILE A 48 7.98 -7.31 -6.96
C ILE A 48 8.53 -6.80 -5.62
N GLY A 49 7.69 -6.20 -4.77
CA GLY A 49 8.08 -5.78 -3.42
C GLY A 49 8.60 -6.95 -2.57
N GLY A 50 7.97 -8.12 -2.68
CA GLY A 50 8.42 -9.35 -2.02
C GLY A 50 9.78 -9.86 -2.51
N VAL A 51 10.08 -9.70 -3.81
CA VAL A 51 11.40 -10.05 -4.38
C VAL A 51 12.48 -9.06 -3.95
N VAL A 52 12.16 -7.77 -3.85
CA VAL A 52 13.11 -6.70 -3.46
C VAL A 52 13.41 -6.72 -1.95
N SER A 53 12.45 -7.13 -1.12
CA SER A 53 12.55 -7.25 0.34
C SER A 53 13.88 -7.86 0.87
N PRO A 54 14.29 -9.08 0.47
CA PRO A 54 15.52 -9.70 0.98
C PRO A 54 16.79 -8.92 0.62
N PHE A 55 16.82 -8.21 -0.52
CA PHE A 55 17.96 -7.38 -0.90
C PHE A 55 18.11 -6.17 0.03
N VAL A 56 17.00 -5.55 0.43
CA VAL A 56 16.99 -4.45 1.41
C VAL A 56 17.45 -4.94 2.79
N VAL A 57 17.03 -6.14 3.20
CA VAL A 57 17.47 -6.75 4.46
C VAL A 57 18.96 -7.11 4.41
N TYR A 58 19.49 -7.53 3.26
CA TYR A 58 20.91 -7.81 3.09
C TYR A 58 21.78 -6.55 3.29
N SER A 59 21.30 -5.37 2.88
CA SER A 59 21.96 -4.08 3.13
C SER A 59 22.13 -3.73 4.61
N LYS A 60 21.49 -4.46 5.55
CA LYS A 60 21.72 -4.36 7.00
C LYS A 60 23.19 -4.59 7.38
N GLN A 61 23.96 -5.32 6.57
CA GLN A 61 25.37 -5.61 6.84
C GLN A 61 26.26 -4.36 6.82
N LEU A 62 25.87 -3.31 6.08
CA LEU A 62 26.57 -2.02 6.06
C LEU A 62 26.11 -1.11 7.21
N TRP A 63 24.81 -1.09 7.50
CA TRP A 63 24.23 -0.27 8.56
C TRP A 63 22.97 -0.91 9.13
N LEU A 64 22.96 -1.17 10.44
CA LEU A 64 21.85 -1.82 11.14
C LEU A 64 20.47 -1.11 10.98
N PRO A 65 20.39 0.24 10.99
CA PRO A 65 19.10 0.95 10.86
C PRO A 65 18.68 1.20 9.40
N LEU A 66 19.54 0.94 8.41
CA LEU A 66 19.28 1.21 6.99
C LEU A 66 18.00 0.55 6.44
N PRO A 67 17.73 -0.75 6.67
CA PRO A 67 16.53 -1.38 6.14
C PRO A 67 15.25 -0.75 6.71
N PHE A 68 15.26 -0.38 8.00
CA PHE A 68 14.12 0.29 8.63
C PHE A 68 13.88 1.68 8.05
N ALA A 69 14.95 2.43 7.76
CA ALA A 69 14.84 3.73 7.11
C ALA A 69 14.30 3.63 5.69
N ILE A 70 14.71 2.60 4.91
CA ILE A 70 14.20 2.37 3.56
C ILE A 70 12.72 1.99 3.57
N PHE A 71 12.33 0.98 4.35
CA PHE A 71 10.92 0.57 4.41
C PHE A 71 10.02 1.67 4.98
N GLY A 72 10.48 2.36 6.04
CA GLY A 72 9.77 3.49 6.62
C GLY A 72 9.65 4.67 5.67
N GLY A 73 10.73 5.02 4.96
CA GLY A 73 10.75 6.08 3.96
C GLY A 73 9.78 5.79 2.81
N CYS A 74 9.79 4.56 2.29
CA CYS A 74 8.82 4.13 1.28
C CYS A 74 7.38 4.24 1.80
N ALA A 75 7.11 3.85 3.04
CA ALA A 75 5.77 3.96 3.63
C ALA A 75 5.30 5.42 3.74
N VAL A 76 6.20 6.34 4.13
CA VAL A 76 5.89 7.78 4.18
C VAL A 76 5.63 8.34 2.78
N LEU A 77 6.48 7.99 1.80
CA LEU A 77 6.28 8.42 0.40
C LEU A 77 4.93 7.93 -0.13
N VAL A 78 4.57 6.67 0.12
CA VAL A 78 3.25 6.13 -0.25
C VAL A 78 2.14 6.91 0.45
N GLY A 79 2.28 7.23 1.73
CA GLY A 79 1.30 8.07 2.44
C GLY A 79 1.14 9.46 1.82
N VAL A 80 2.24 10.12 1.45
CA VAL A 80 2.22 11.44 0.79
C VAL A 80 1.56 11.36 -0.59
N VAL A 81 1.90 10.34 -1.37
CA VAL A 81 1.28 10.11 -2.69
C VAL A 81 -0.19 9.75 -2.54
N ALA A 82 -0.58 9.00 -1.50
CA ALA A 82 -1.97 8.69 -1.20
C ALA A 82 -2.78 9.94 -0.82
N MET A 83 -2.17 10.94 -0.19
CA MET A 83 -2.83 12.25 0.04
C MET A 83 -3.05 13.04 -1.25
N ALA A 84 -2.27 12.78 -2.30
CA ALA A 84 -2.47 13.37 -3.62
C ALA A 84 -3.53 12.63 -4.45
N LEU A 85 -4.02 11.47 -3.97
CA LEU A 85 -5.11 10.76 -4.61
C LEU A 85 -6.42 11.54 -4.33
N PRO A 86 -7.18 11.94 -5.37
CA PRO A 86 -8.45 12.61 -5.17
C PRO A 86 -9.38 11.68 -4.39
N GLU A 87 -9.88 12.15 -3.25
CA GLU A 87 -10.82 11.38 -2.44
C GLU A 87 -12.04 11.02 -3.29
N THR A 88 -12.27 9.71 -3.49
CA THR A 88 -13.44 9.18 -4.21
C THR A 88 -14.74 9.30 -3.39
N MET A 89 -14.66 9.73 -2.13
CA MET A 89 -15.83 9.97 -1.28
C MET A 89 -16.58 11.24 -1.72
N GLY A 90 -17.70 11.05 -2.42
CA GLY A 90 -18.66 12.11 -2.71
C GLY A 90 -18.56 12.71 -4.12
N THR A 91 -17.78 12.12 -5.01
CA THR A 91 -17.92 12.42 -6.44
C THR A 91 -18.89 11.39 -7.02
N ASP A 92 -20.01 11.84 -7.59
CA ASP A 92 -20.85 10.98 -8.43
C ASP A 92 -19.96 10.41 -9.53
N LEU A 93 -19.51 9.16 -9.38
CA LEU A 93 -18.99 8.44 -10.53
C LEU A 93 -20.16 8.34 -11.50
N PRO A 94 -20.03 8.84 -12.74
CA PRO A 94 -21.11 8.76 -13.71
C PRO A 94 -21.53 7.30 -13.87
N GLU A 95 -22.74 6.96 -13.42
CA GLU A 95 -23.44 5.72 -13.75
C GLU A 95 -23.80 5.75 -15.24
N THR A 96 -22.83 5.64 -16.16
CA THR A 96 -23.11 5.24 -17.55
C THR A 96 -21.80 4.94 -18.28
N VAL A 97 -21.64 3.69 -18.72
CA VAL A 97 -20.71 3.29 -19.78
C VAL A 97 -21.44 3.12 -21.13
N GLU A 98 -22.65 3.67 -21.26
CA GLU A 98 -23.37 3.78 -22.54
C GLU A 98 -23.71 5.25 -22.81
N GLU A 99 -22.79 5.92 -23.51
CA GLU A 99 -22.99 6.19 -24.94
C GLU A 99 -21.89 5.47 -25.73
#